data_AF-A0A559QPT2-F1
#
_entry.id   AF-A0A559QPT2-F1
#
_cell.length_a   1.000
_cell.length_b   1.000
_cell.length_c   1.000
_cell.angle_alpha   90.00
_cell.angle_beta   90.00
_cell.angle_gamma   90.00
#
_symmetry.space_group_name_H-M   'P 1'
#
loop_
_entity.id
_entity.type
_entity.pdbx_description
1 polymer ?
#
loop_
_entity_poly.entity_id
_entity_poly.type
_entity_poly.pdbx_seq_one_letter_code
_entity_poly.pdbx_strand_id
1 'polypeptide(L)'
;MKTALVALPAAFLLVCQLAQSQVATRAPAPIDIKKCMNINCDCNALPSETWKEVCSIKELNLKNTCQKTMAEQIGYCSIHGPEANYLPLSINRETTSVEQSNSVKTINHKLAAIYWAMHKDLEHINTSVKQAKYDEAEQRLETIQANLENLFDFQKKMVAILNDTQNSAKAEQSWRNFAEDTDAVGASLAHIGNELLLTQADQPSSSPAKQAAINILQATGNVYEHVGYGYSKGIRYALSAQAWKSAAESSSTVLKNSPDAAPEAIEHYRYQTATRLHRASYNLLLTKDEEAAKETLEQSQLFVDEKQLGIEKITKSSEDSELITSY
;
A
#
# COMPACT_ATOMS: atom_id res chain seq x y z
N MET A 1 71.15 1.05 -17.04
CA MET A 1 71.14 0.30 -18.32
C MET A 1 70.70 -1.13 -18.07
N LYS A 2 69.83 -1.66 -18.94
CA LYS A 2 69.34 -3.05 -19.06
C LYS A 2 68.14 -3.45 -18.19
N THR A 3 67.00 -3.04 -18.73
CA THR A 3 65.74 -3.80 -18.90
C THR A 3 65.92 -5.30 -19.11
N ALA A 4 65.01 -6.10 -18.54
CA ALA A 4 64.63 -7.41 -19.06
C ALA A 4 63.13 -7.66 -18.77
N LEU A 5 62.31 -7.45 -19.80
CA LEU A 5 60.95 -7.99 -19.92
C LEU A 5 61.04 -9.50 -20.13
N VAL A 6 60.16 -10.27 -19.49
CA VAL A 6 59.84 -11.64 -19.89
C VAL A 6 58.35 -11.69 -20.22
N ALA A 7 58.06 -11.98 -21.49
CA ALA A 7 56.74 -12.12 -22.06
C ALA A 7 56.17 -13.51 -21.75
N LEU A 8 54.87 -13.57 -21.44
CA LEU A 8 54.08 -14.80 -21.38
C LEU A 8 53.28 -14.95 -22.69
N PRO A 9 53.19 -16.16 -23.27
CA PRO A 9 52.45 -16.39 -24.49
C PRO A 9 50.94 -16.47 -24.22
N ALA A 10 50.19 -15.71 -25.00
CA ALA A 10 48.75 -15.79 -25.14
C ALA A 10 48.37 -17.11 -25.83
N ALA A 11 47.53 -17.91 -25.17
CA ALA A 11 46.80 -19.01 -25.79
C ALA A 11 45.32 -18.89 -25.40
N PHE A 12 44.64 -17.92 -26.02
CA PHE A 12 43.18 -17.81 -25.95
C PHE A 12 42.58 -18.78 -26.98
N LEU A 13 42.15 -19.95 -26.50
CA LEU A 13 41.30 -20.87 -27.26
C LEU A 13 39.88 -20.29 -27.32
N LEU A 14 39.56 -19.65 -28.44
CA LEU A 14 38.21 -19.19 -28.77
C LEU A 14 37.36 -20.38 -29.22
N VAL A 15 36.68 -21.03 -28.26
CA VAL A 15 35.66 -22.03 -28.54
C VAL A 15 34.35 -21.30 -28.86
N CYS A 16 34.10 -21.04 -30.14
CA CYS A 16 32.78 -20.64 -30.63
C CYS A 16 31.81 -21.82 -30.55
N GLN A 17 31.21 -22.05 -29.39
CA GLN A 17 30.01 -22.87 -29.28
C GLN A 17 28.83 -22.07 -29.85
N LEU A 18 28.44 -22.40 -31.07
CA LEU A 18 27.15 -22.05 -31.64
C LEU A 18 26.06 -22.73 -30.81
N ALA A 19 25.64 -22.09 -29.72
CA ALA A 19 24.45 -22.46 -28.99
C ALA A 19 23.25 -22.21 -29.91
N GLN A 20 22.76 -23.28 -30.52
CA GLN A 20 21.45 -23.29 -31.16
C GLN A 20 20.41 -23.04 -30.07
N SER A 21 20.00 -21.78 -29.91
CA SER A 21 18.85 -21.40 -29.09
C SER A 21 17.62 -22.09 -29.65
N GLN A 22 17.32 -23.28 -29.12
CA GLN A 22 16.00 -23.88 -29.24
C GLN A 22 15.05 -22.95 -28.51
N VAL A 23 14.43 -22.04 -29.27
CA VAL A 23 13.26 -21.28 -28.83
C VAL A 23 12.16 -22.32 -28.60
N ALA A 24 12.15 -22.90 -27.40
CA ALA A 24 11.07 -23.75 -26.96
C ALA A 24 9.81 -22.87 -26.99
N THR A 25 8.94 -23.12 -27.97
CA THR A 25 7.60 -22.55 -28.01
C THR A 25 6.84 -23.09 -26.81
N ARG A 26 7.00 -22.41 -25.66
CA ARG A 26 6.19 -22.65 -24.47
C ARG A 26 4.74 -22.46 -24.91
N ALA A 27 3.97 -23.55 -24.84
CA ALA A 27 2.52 -23.45 -24.96
C ALA A 27 2.04 -22.41 -23.92
N PRO A 28 1.10 -21.52 -24.29
CA PRO A 28 0.55 -20.55 -23.36
C PRO A 28 0.03 -21.27 -22.13
N ALA A 29 0.41 -20.79 -20.94
CA ALA A 29 -0.08 -21.34 -19.69
C ALA A 29 -1.62 -21.34 -19.69
N PRO A 30 -2.28 -22.36 -19.13
CA PRO A 30 -3.73 -22.41 -19.09
C PRO A 30 -4.28 -21.14 -18.42
N ILE A 31 -5.20 -20.46 -19.12
CA ILE A 31 -5.85 -19.23 -18.68
C ILE A 31 -6.60 -19.51 -17.37
N ASP A 32 -6.24 -18.81 -16.30
CA ASP A 32 -6.89 -18.96 -15.00
C ASP A 32 -8.15 -18.09 -14.94
N ILE A 33 -9.20 -18.53 -15.63
CA ILE A 33 -10.53 -17.87 -15.65
C ILE A 33 -11.08 -17.66 -14.23
N LYS A 34 -10.67 -18.50 -13.26
CA LYS A 34 -11.11 -18.37 -11.86
C LYS A 34 -10.64 -17.06 -11.23
N LYS A 35 -9.49 -16.49 -11.64
CA LYS A 35 -9.01 -15.20 -11.14
C LYS A 35 -10.00 -14.07 -11.44
N CYS A 36 -10.50 -13.97 -12.67
CA CYS A 36 -11.45 -12.91 -13.05
C CYS A 36 -12.80 -13.06 -12.32
N MET A 37 -13.26 -14.29 -12.07
CA MET A 37 -14.50 -14.53 -11.32
C MET A 37 -14.39 -14.14 -9.84
N ASN A 38 -13.17 -14.18 -9.29
CA ASN A 38 -12.91 -13.83 -7.90
C ASN A 38 -12.83 -12.31 -7.67
N ILE A 39 -12.93 -11.46 -8.71
CA ILE A 39 -12.98 -10.01 -8.53
C ILE A 39 -14.25 -9.63 -7.75
N ASN A 40 -14.07 -8.87 -6.68
CA ASN A 40 -15.09 -8.40 -5.76
C ASN A 40 -14.66 -7.03 -5.22
N CYS A 41 -15.31 -5.98 -5.70
CA CYS A 41 -15.11 -4.61 -5.25
C CYS A 41 -15.94 -4.27 -4.00
N ASP A 42 -16.64 -5.25 -3.39
CA ASP A 42 -17.43 -5.10 -2.17
C ASP A 42 -18.46 -3.96 -2.26
N CYS A 43 -19.13 -3.85 -3.40
CA CYS A 43 -19.98 -2.71 -3.70
C CYS A 43 -21.15 -2.55 -2.72
N ASN A 44 -21.69 -3.64 -2.18
CA ASN A 44 -22.85 -3.61 -1.28
C ASN A 44 -22.54 -2.99 0.09
N ALA A 45 -21.27 -2.95 0.50
CA ALA A 45 -20.84 -2.36 1.77
C ALA A 45 -20.66 -0.83 1.70
N LEU A 46 -20.85 -0.22 0.52
CA LEU A 46 -20.81 1.22 0.35
C LEU A 46 -22.09 1.86 0.95
N PRO A 47 -21.98 3.01 1.64
CA PRO A 47 -23.11 3.59 2.37
C PRO A 47 -24.15 4.29 1.48
N SER A 48 -23.80 4.68 0.24
CA SER A 48 -24.68 5.39 -0.70
C SER A 48 -25.12 4.47 -1.85
N GLU A 49 -26.40 4.45 -2.19
CA GLU A 49 -26.93 3.68 -3.33
C GLU A 49 -26.26 4.08 -4.66
N THR A 50 -25.98 5.37 -4.85
CA THR A 50 -25.27 5.85 -6.04
C THR A 50 -23.85 5.29 -6.10
N TRP A 51 -23.15 5.22 -4.96
CA TRP A 51 -21.84 4.58 -4.89
C TRP A 51 -21.91 3.08 -5.19
N LYS A 52 -22.94 2.38 -4.67
CA LYS A 52 -23.17 0.95 -4.99
C LYS A 52 -23.37 0.73 -6.48
N GLU A 53 -24.19 1.56 -7.14
CA GLU A 53 -24.45 1.48 -8.60
C GLU A 53 -23.16 1.64 -9.39
N VAL A 54 -22.41 2.73 -9.15
CA VAL A 54 -21.17 2.99 -9.91
C VAL A 54 -20.11 1.94 -9.62
N CYS A 55 -19.94 1.53 -8.36
CA CYS A 55 -19.04 0.43 -8.01
C CYS A 55 -19.39 -0.84 -8.79
N SER A 56 -20.67 -1.21 -8.84
CA SER A 56 -21.11 -2.43 -9.54
C SER A 56 -20.84 -2.37 -11.04
N ILE A 57 -21.04 -1.21 -11.67
CA ILE A 57 -20.70 -0.98 -13.08
C ILE A 57 -19.18 -1.14 -13.30
N LYS A 58 -18.37 -0.53 -12.43
CA LYS A 58 -16.91 -0.61 -12.53
C LYS A 58 -16.37 -2.02 -12.28
N GLU A 59 -16.92 -2.74 -11.30
CA GLU A 59 -16.58 -4.15 -11.04
C GLU A 59 -16.89 -5.02 -12.25
N LEU A 60 -18.06 -4.85 -12.88
CA LEU A 60 -18.44 -5.60 -14.08
C LEU A 60 -17.50 -5.31 -15.25
N ASN A 61 -17.14 -4.03 -15.45
CA ASN A 61 -16.16 -3.66 -16.48
C ASN A 61 -14.80 -4.28 -16.21
N LEU A 62 -14.35 -4.29 -14.96
CA LEU A 62 -13.09 -4.92 -14.55
C LEU A 62 -13.07 -6.42 -14.85
N LYS A 63 -14.16 -7.11 -14.49
CA LYS A 63 -14.37 -8.54 -14.81
C LYS A 63 -14.32 -8.80 -16.31
N ASN A 64 -15.02 -7.99 -17.09
CA ASN A 64 -15.05 -8.12 -18.56
C ASN A 64 -13.68 -7.87 -19.19
N THR A 65 -12.93 -6.87 -18.71
CA THR A 65 -11.58 -6.58 -19.19
C THR A 65 -10.63 -7.73 -18.83
N CYS A 66 -10.63 -8.19 -17.58
CA CYS A 66 -9.85 -9.34 -17.14
C CYS A 66 -10.10 -10.58 -18.02
N GLN A 67 -11.37 -10.86 -18.35
CA GLN A 67 -11.71 -11.99 -19.23
C GLN A 67 -11.19 -11.80 -20.66
N LYS A 68 -11.30 -10.58 -21.21
CA LYS A 68 -10.82 -10.26 -22.57
C LYS A 68 -9.30 -10.32 -22.70
N THR A 69 -8.57 -9.89 -21.66
CA THR A 69 -7.11 -9.90 -21.63
C THR A 69 -6.54 -11.21 -21.08
N MET A 70 -7.39 -12.23 -20.86
CA MET A 70 -6.97 -13.53 -20.31
C MET A 70 -6.18 -13.39 -18.98
N ALA A 71 -6.60 -12.44 -18.14
CA ALA A 71 -5.98 -12.07 -16.87
C ALA A 71 -4.56 -11.47 -16.97
N GLU A 72 -4.10 -11.06 -18.15
CA GLU A 72 -2.83 -10.32 -18.30
C GLU A 72 -2.94 -8.92 -17.66
N GLN A 73 -4.14 -8.33 -17.69
CA GLN A 73 -4.44 -7.03 -17.09
C GLN A 73 -5.73 -7.13 -16.29
N ILE A 74 -5.61 -7.28 -14.96
CA ILE A 74 -6.76 -7.40 -14.06
C ILE A 74 -7.27 -6.03 -13.60
N GLY A 75 -6.42 -4.99 -13.59
CA GLY A 75 -6.74 -3.65 -13.10
C GLY A 75 -7.08 -3.64 -11.59
N TYR A 76 -7.74 -2.57 -11.13
CA TYR A 76 -8.10 -2.37 -9.72
C TYR A 76 -9.52 -1.81 -9.52
N CYS A 77 -10.12 -2.10 -8.37
CA CYS A 77 -11.41 -1.53 -7.98
C CYS A 77 -11.27 -0.04 -7.58
N SER A 78 -11.52 0.87 -8.53
CA SER A 78 -11.39 2.32 -8.31
C SER A 78 -12.46 2.93 -7.38
N ILE A 79 -13.61 2.27 -7.23
CA ILE A 79 -14.61 2.52 -6.19
C ILE A 79 -14.85 1.18 -5.51
N HIS A 80 -14.77 1.14 -4.18
CA HIS A 80 -14.74 -0.14 -3.48
C HIS A 80 -15.20 -0.07 -2.03
N GLY A 81 -15.88 -1.12 -1.58
CA GLY A 81 -16.18 -1.32 -0.17
C GLY A 81 -14.95 -1.66 0.66
N PRO A 82 -15.07 -1.60 1.99
CA PRO A 82 -13.98 -1.89 2.90
C PRO A 82 -13.33 -3.25 2.64
N GLU A 83 -14.10 -4.29 2.28
CA GLU A 83 -13.69 -5.69 2.09
C GLU A 83 -13.38 -6.08 0.63
N ALA A 84 -13.22 -5.10 -0.26
CA ALA A 84 -12.85 -5.36 -1.65
C ALA A 84 -11.50 -6.07 -1.80
N ASN A 85 -11.41 -6.91 -2.83
CA ASN A 85 -10.18 -7.51 -3.32
C ASN A 85 -9.73 -6.83 -4.64
N TYR A 86 -8.50 -7.11 -5.09
CA TYR A 86 -7.84 -6.39 -6.20
C TYR A 86 -7.73 -4.88 -5.97
N LEU A 87 -7.07 -4.54 -4.85
CA LEU A 87 -6.64 -3.18 -4.53
C LEU A 87 -5.11 -3.12 -4.52
N PRO A 88 -4.48 -2.02 -4.95
CA PRO A 88 -3.04 -1.78 -4.89
C PRO A 88 -2.59 -1.37 -3.48
N LEU A 89 -3.02 -2.12 -2.47
CA LEU A 89 -2.65 -1.90 -1.06
C LEU A 89 -1.55 -2.86 -0.65
N SER A 90 -0.71 -2.41 0.27
CA SER A 90 0.32 -3.22 0.92
C SER A 90 -0.22 -4.15 2.00
N ILE A 91 -1.33 -3.77 2.65
CA ILE A 91 -1.87 -4.50 3.80
C ILE A 91 -2.33 -5.92 3.46
N ASN A 92 -1.80 -6.93 4.18
CA ASN A 92 -2.32 -8.30 4.09
C ASN A 92 -3.54 -8.51 5.00
N ARG A 93 -4.71 -8.54 4.38
CA ARG A 93 -6.01 -8.63 5.06
C ARG A 93 -6.51 -10.05 5.31
N GLU A 94 -5.76 -11.06 4.89
CA GLU A 94 -6.15 -12.44 5.10
C GLU A 94 -6.30 -12.74 6.60
N THR A 95 -7.31 -13.54 6.92
CA THR A 95 -7.58 -13.98 8.30
C THR A 95 -6.44 -14.84 8.81
N THR A 96 -5.82 -14.41 9.89
CA THR A 96 -4.75 -15.19 10.53
C THR A 96 -5.37 -16.25 11.45
N SER A 97 -4.87 -17.48 11.39
CA SER A 97 -5.30 -18.53 12.31
C SER A 97 -4.92 -18.18 13.75
N VAL A 98 -5.87 -18.36 14.68
CA VAL A 98 -5.63 -18.19 16.11
C VAL A 98 -5.03 -19.48 16.63
N GLU A 99 -3.73 -19.45 16.91
CA GLU A 99 -3.12 -20.54 17.68
C GLU A 99 -3.53 -20.37 19.14
N GLN A 100 -4.35 -21.30 19.65
CA GLN A 100 -4.95 -21.25 20.99
C GLN A 100 -3.94 -21.18 22.15
N SER A 101 -2.65 -21.42 21.90
CA SER A 101 -1.59 -21.45 22.90
C SER A 101 -1.09 -20.07 23.34
N ASN A 102 -1.33 -19.00 22.56
CA ASN A 102 -0.77 -17.68 22.85
C ASN A 102 -1.75 -16.83 23.68
N SER A 103 -1.40 -16.59 24.94
CA SER A 103 -2.14 -15.65 25.79
C SER A 103 -2.03 -14.20 25.28
N VAL A 104 -3.06 -13.37 25.54
CA VAL A 104 -3.05 -11.90 25.34
C VAL A 104 -1.76 -11.26 25.86
N LYS A 105 -1.28 -11.70 27.04
CA LYS A 105 -0.05 -11.21 27.64
C LYS A 105 1.17 -11.48 26.76
N THR A 106 1.29 -12.69 26.20
CA THR A 106 2.40 -13.07 25.30
C THR A 106 2.39 -12.20 24.05
N ILE A 107 1.22 -11.97 23.45
CA ILE A 107 1.11 -11.12 22.25
C ILE A 107 1.50 -9.68 22.58
N ASN A 108 1.03 -9.12 23.69
CA ASN A 108 1.41 -7.76 24.12
C ASN A 108 2.94 -7.60 24.30
N HIS A 109 3.62 -8.60 24.87
CA HIS A 109 5.08 -8.57 24.97
C HIS A 109 5.77 -8.60 23.60
N LYS A 110 5.24 -9.38 22.64
CA LYS A 110 5.76 -9.40 21.26
C LYS A 110 5.55 -8.06 20.55
N LEU A 111 4.36 -7.47 20.66
CA LEU A 111 4.05 -6.15 20.11
C LEU A 111 5.02 -5.09 20.66
N ALA A 112 5.20 -5.02 21.98
CA ALA A 112 6.11 -4.08 22.61
C ALA A 112 7.57 -4.26 22.18
N ALA A 113 8.04 -5.51 22.07
CA ALA A 113 9.40 -5.81 21.61
C ALA A 113 9.63 -5.37 20.16
N ILE A 114 8.64 -5.59 19.28
CA ILE A 114 8.73 -5.19 17.88
C ILE A 114 8.70 -3.66 17.74
N TYR A 115 7.82 -2.95 18.44
CA TYR A 115 7.84 -1.48 18.43
C TYR A 115 9.16 -0.91 18.91
N TRP A 116 9.72 -1.46 20.00
CA TRP A 116 11.05 -1.05 20.47
C TRP A 116 12.12 -1.25 19.40
N ALA A 117 12.11 -2.40 18.71
CA ALA A 117 13.03 -2.66 17.61
C ALA A 117 12.85 -1.68 16.44
N MET A 118 11.61 -1.41 16.02
CA MET A 118 11.31 -0.44 14.96
C MET A 118 11.80 0.97 15.32
N HIS A 119 11.64 1.42 16.57
CA HIS A 119 12.21 2.71 17.00
C HIS A 119 13.73 2.74 16.91
N LYS A 120 14.43 1.65 17.23
CA LYS A 120 15.89 1.55 17.05
C LYS A 120 16.30 1.52 15.59
N ASP A 121 15.53 0.84 14.74
CA ASP A 121 15.77 0.86 13.30
C ASP A 121 15.51 2.26 12.72
N LEU A 122 14.52 3.03 13.20
CA LEU A 122 14.29 4.43 12.79
C LEU A 122 15.46 5.35 13.15
N GLU A 123 15.97 5.25 14.39
CA GLU A 123 17.16 5.99 14.83
C GLU A 123 18.37 5.66 13.92
N HIS A 124 18.53 4.39 13.55
CA HIS A 124 19.59 3.94 12.66
C HIS A 124 19.40 4.47 11.24
N ILE A 125 18.21 4.37 10.65
CA ILE A 125 17.89 4.90 9.31
C ILE A 125 18.24 6.39 9.25
N ASN A 126 17.78 7.19 10.23
CA ASN A 126 18.07 8.62 10.28
C ASN A 126 19.58 8.91 10.33
N THR A 127 20.31 8.14 11.14
CA THR A 127 21.77 8.27 11.26
C THR A 127 22.48 7.90 9.95
N SER A 128 22.09 6.79 9.33
CA SER A 128 22.70 6.29 8.09
C SER A 128 22.40 7.21 6.91
N VAL A 129 21.18 7.76 6.81
CA VAL A 129 20.82 8.80 5.84
C VAL A 129 21.72 10.03 6.00
N LYS A 130 21.89 10.54 7.23
CA LYS A 130 22.77 11.69 7.50
C LYS A 130 24.25 11.42 7.20
N GLN A 131 24.67 10.16 7.23
CA GLN A 131 26.02 9.71 6.89
C GLN A 131 26.16 9.30 5.41
N ALA A 132 25.12 9.47 4.58
CA ALA A 132 25.05 9.02 3.20
C ALA A 132 25.28 7.50 3.00
N LYS A 133 24.95 6.69 4.01
CA LYS A 133 25.00 5.23 3.99
C LYS A 133 23.63 4.66 3.64
N TYR A 134 23.22 4.89 2.39
CA TYR A 134 21.85 4.58 1.94
C TYR A 134 21.54 3.08 1.95
N ASP A 135 22.51 2.23 1.60
CA ASP A 135 22.35 0.76 1.65
C ASP A 135 22.06 0.26 3.08
N GLU A 136 22.72 0.83 4.10
CA GLU A 136 22.47 0.48 5.51
C GLU A 136 21.07 0.94 5.95
N ALA A 137 20.63 2.12 5.48
CA ALA A 137 19.29 2.63 5.75
C ALA A 137 18.21 1.74 5.10
N GLU A 138 18.44 1.28 3.87
CA GLU A 138 17.52 0.41 3.15
C GLU A 138 17.33 -0.95 3.83
N GLN A 139 18.42 -1.59 4.28
CA GLN A 139 18.34 -2.85 5.05
C GLN A 139 17.49 -2.72 6.32
N ARG A 140 17.60 -1.59 7.03
CA ARG A 140 16.76 -1.31 8.21
C ARG A 140 15.33 -1.00 7.84
N LEU A 141 15.10 -0.34 6.71
CA LEU A 141 13.75 -0.07 6.22
C LEU A 141 13.01 -1.37 5.89
N GLU A 142 13.68 -2.33 5.25
CA GLU A 142 13.13 -3.67 5.01
C GLU A 142 12.77 -4.38 6.31
N THR A 143 13.62 -4.25 7.34
CA THR A 143 13.36 -4.80 8.68
C THR A 143 12.12 -4.17 9.32
N ILE A 144 11.94 -2.84 9.19
CA ILE A 144 10.74 -2.14 9.64
C ILE A 144 9.49 -2.65 8.91
N GLN A 145 9.54 -2.85 7.59
CA GLN A 145 8.40 -3.35 6.82
C GLN A 145 8.02 -4.79 7.23
N ALA A 146 9.00 -5.67 7.42
CA ALA A 146 8.73 -7.03 7.93
C ALA A 146 8.14 -7.00 9.35
N ASN A 147 8.63 -6.10 10.20
CA ASN A 147 8.11 -5.90 11.55
C ASN A 147 6.68 -5.35 11.55
N LEU A 148 6.34 -4.45 10.62
CA LEU A 148 4.99 -3.91 10.44
C LEU A 148 3.98 -5.01 10.12
N GLU A 149 4.30 -5.90 9.17
CA GLU A 149 3.43 -7.04 8.82
C GLU A 149 3.26 -7.99 10.03
N ASN A 150 4.34 -8.27 10.75
CA ASN A 150 4.28 -9.09 11.97
C ASN A 150 3.42 -8.44 13.06
N LEU A 151 3.55 -7.13 13.28
CA LEU A 151 2.69 -6.39 14.21
C LEU A 151 1.22 -6.51 13.80
N PHE A 152 0.92 -6.35 12.52
CA PHE A 152 -0.45 -6.44 12.02
C PHE A 152 -1.05 -7.84 12.20
N ASP A 153 -0.27 -8.89 11.94
CA ASP A 153 -0.68 -10.27 12.20
C ASP A 153 -0.90 -10.55 13.69
N PHE A 154 -0.03 -10.05 14.56
CA PHE A 154 -0.23 -10.16 16.02
C PHE A 154 -1.45 -9.38 16.48
N GLN A 155 -1.73 -8.22 15.88
CA GLN A 155 -2.91 -7.43 16.16
C GLN A 155 -4.19 -8.15 15.74
N LYS A 156 -4.23 -8.75 14.53
CA LYS A 156 -5.35 -9.59 14.08
C LYS A 156 -5.60 -10.76 15.05
N LYS A 157 -4.55 -11.46 15.50
CA LYS A 157 -4.64 -12.54 16.50
C LYS A 157 -5.17 -12.04 17.84
N MET A 158 -4.68 -10.91 18.34
CA MET A 158 -5.14 -10.29 19.57
C MET A 158 -6.65 -10.01 19.52
N VAL A 159 -7.10 -9.37 18.44
CA VAL A 159 -8.49 -9.01 18.24
C VAL A 159 -9.38 -10.24 18.12
N ALA A 160 -8.92 -11.29 17.43
CA ALA A 160 -9.64 -12.55 17.35
C ALA A 160 -9.85 -13.18 18.74
N ILE A 161 -8.82 -13.23 19.59
CA ILE A 161 -8.93 -13.71 20.98
C ILE A 161 -9.92 -12.85 21.78
N LEU A 162 -9.87 -11.52 21.64
CA LEU A 162 -10.78 -10.61 22.35
C LEU A 162 -12.24 -10.80 21.90
N ASN A 163 -12.46 -11.00 20.61
CA ASN A 163 -13.78 -11.29 20.05
C ASN A 163 -14.33 -12.64 20.50
N ASP A 164 -13.49 -13.68 20.60
CA ASP A 164 -13.88 -14.99 21.13
C ASP A 164 -14.33 -14.90 22.60
N THR A 165 -13.78 -13.94 23.35
CA THR A 165 -14.24 -13.62 24.72
C THR A 165 -15.41 -12.63 24.78
N GLN A 166 -16.05 -12.34 23.65
CA GLN A 166 -17.16 -11.40 23.50
C GLN A 166 -16.86 -9.98 24.02
N ASN A 167 -15.59 -9.55 23.92
CA ASN A 167 -15.16 -8.25 24.41
C ASN A 167 -14.87 -7.26 23.26
N SER A 168 -15.92 -6.87 22.54
CA SER A 168 -15.83 -5.96 21.39
C SER A 168 -15.18 -4.61 21.74
N ALA A 169 -15.52 -4.04 22.90
CA ALA A 169 -14.94 -2.77 23.36
C ALA A 169 -13.41 -2.84 23.51
N LYS A 170 -12.88 -3.95 24.02
CA LYS A 170 -11.41 -4.17 24.09
C LYS A 170 -10.81 -4.45 22.73
N ALA A 171 -11.52 -5.15 21.83
CA ALA A 171 -11.05 -5.36 20.47
C ALA A 171 -10.87 -4.04 19.72
N GLU A 172 -11.87 -3.14 19.80
CA GLU A 172 -11.77 -1.79 19.25
C GLU A 172 -10.66 -0.97 19.91
N GLN A 173 -10.54 -1.03 21.25
CA GLN A 173 -9.46 -0.35 21.96
C GLN A 173 -8.08 -0.86 21.52
N SER A 174 -7.94 -2.17 21.34
CA SER A 174 -6.70 -2.78 20.86
C SER A 174 -6.32 -2.23 19.49
N TRP A 175 -7.30 -2.11 18.57
CA TRP A 175 -7.07 -1.52 17.25
C TRP A 175 -6.65 -0.04 17.31
N ARG A 176 -7.26 0.74 18.22
CA ARG A 176 -6.86 2.15 18.44
C ARG A 176 -5.42 2.26 18.93
N ASN A 177 -5.06 1.50 19.96
CA ASN A 177 -3.69 1.51 20.48
C ASN A 177 -2.67 1.11 19.41
N PHE A 178 -2.96 0.07 18.62
CA PHE A 178 -2.13 -0.33 17.49
C PHE A 178 -1.94 0.82 16.48
N ALA A 179 -3.03 1.48 16.10
CA ALA A 179 -2.97 2.59 15.16
C ALA A 179 -2.18 3.78 15.71
N GLU A 180 -2.39 4.16 16.97
CA GLU A 180 -1.68 5.26 17.64
C GLU A 180 -0.16 5.00 17.71
N ASP A 181 0.25 3.81 18.13
CA ASP A 181 1.68 3.45 18.22
C ASP A 181 2.32 3.36 16.81
N THR A 182 1.60 2.83 15.83
CA THR A 182 2.08 2.70 14.44
C THR A 182 2.15 4.06 13.73
N ASP A 183 1.27 5.00 14.07
CA ASP A 183 1.25 6.36 13.51
C ASP A 183 2.56 7.11 13.76
N ALA A 184 3.14 6.96 14.95
CA ALA A 184 4.43 7.56 15.31
C ALA A 184 5.59 7.04 14.45
N VAL A 185 5.55 5.77 14.04
CA VAL A 185 6.52 5.20 13.08
C VAL A 185 6.34 5.84 11.70
N GLY A 186 5.10 5.93 11.23
CA GLY A 186 4.76 6.54 9.95
C GLY A 186 5.23 8.00 9.87
N ALA A 187 4.95 8.78 10.92
CA ALA A 187 5.38 10.18 11.01
C ALA A 187 6.91 10.33 10.99
N SER A 188 7.64 9.42 11.66
CA SER A 188 9.10 9.43 11.68
C SER A 188 9.70 9.13 10.30
N LEU A 189 9.19 8.11 9.60
CA LEU A 189 9.60 7.81 8.22
C LEU A 189 9.25 8.95 7.26
N ALA A 190 8.05 9.52 7.39
CA ALA A 190 7.61 10.66 6.59
C ALA A 190 8.57 11.84 6.74
N HIS A 191 8.97 12.15 7.97
CA HIS A 191 9.93 13.21 8.25
C HIS A 191 11.28 12.96 7.58
N ILE A 192 11.88 11.77 7.79
CA ILE A 192 13.18 11.41 7.20
C ILE A 192 13.12 11.43 5.67
N GLY A 193 12.10 10.80 5.09
CA GLY A 193 11.92 10.70 3.64
C GLY A 193 11.74 12.06 2.97
N ASN A 194 10.90 12.92 3.54
CA ASN A 194 10.67 14.27 3.01
C ASN A 194 11.90 15.18 3.18
N GLU A 195 12.60 15.13 4.32
CA GLU A 195 13.84 15.89 4.53
C GLU A 195 14.90 15.47 3.51
N LEU A 196 15.14 14.16 3.36
CA LEU A 196 16.09 13.66 2.39
C LEU A 196 15.70 14.07 0.97
N LEU A 197 14.44 13.87 0.57
CA LEU A 197 13.96 14.24 -0.76
C LEU A 197 14.15 15.73 -1.06
N LEU A 198 13.87 16.60 -0.08
CA LEU A 198 14.05 18.06 -0.22
C LEU A 198 15.52 18.43 -0.42
N THR A 199 16.45 17.82 0.34
CA THR A 199 17.89 18.09 0.18
C THR A 199 18.45 17.55 -1.15
N GLN A 200 17.75 16.61 -1.79
CA GLN A 200 18.15 15.97 -3.05
C GLN A 200 17.23 16.37 -4.22
N ALA A 201 16.51 17.49 -4.12
CA ALA A 201 15.51 17.89 -5.10
C ALA A 201 16.07 17.94 -6.55
N ASP A 202 17.27 18.52 -6.70
CA ASP A 202 17.95 18.70 -7.99
C ASP A 202 18.71 17.47 -8.48
N GLN A 203 18.81 16.41 -7.67
CA GLN A 203 19.48 15.19 -8.07
C GLN A 203 18.61 14.36 -9.02
N PRO A 204 19.23 13.59 -9.95
CA PRO A 204 18.49 12.65 -10.78
C PRO A 204 17.76 11.62 -9.91
N SER A 205 16.63 11.13 -10.41
CA SER A 205 15.81 10.07 -9.81
C SER A 205 16.64 8.82 -9.45
N SER A 206 17.63 8.50 -10.29
CA SER A 206 18.55 7.38 -10.13
C SER A 206 19.66 7.59 -9.08
N SER A 207 19.76 8.76 -8.45
CA SER A 207 20.75 8.96 -7.39
C SER A 207 20.41 8.09 -6.17
N PRO A 208 21.40 7.44 -5.53
CA PRO A 208 21.14 6.59 -4.35
C PRO A 208 20.38 7.31 -3.24
N ALA A 209 20.67 8.59 -3.03
CA ALA A 209 20.00 9.41 -2.02
C ALA A 209 18.51 9.63 -2.33
N LYS A 210 18.17 9.95 -3.58
CA LYS A 210 16.78 10.16 -4.01
C LYS A 210 16.00 8.86 -4.05
N GLN A 211 16.63 7.75 -4.47
CA GLN A 211 16.05 6.42 -4.40
C GLN A 211 15.75 6.02 -2.95
N ALA A 212 16.68 6.23 -2.02
CA ALA A 212 16.45 5.98 -0.60
C ALA A 212 15.28 6.81 -0.05
N ALA A 213 15.18 8.09 -0.42
CA ALA A 213 14.05 8.93 -0.03
C ALA A 213 12.71 8.40 -0.55
N ILE A 214 12.68 7.97 -1.82
CA ILE A 214 11.51 7.36 -2.45
C ILE A 214 11.13 6.07 -1.71
N ASN A 215 12.07 5.18 -1.42
CA ASN A 215 11.81 3.92 -0.71
C ASN A 215 11.27 4.17 0.70
N ILE A 216 11.84 5.15 1.43
CA ILE A 216 11.33 5.56 2.75
C ILE A 216 9.89 6.07 2.64
N LEU A 217 9.57 6.91 1.65
CA LEU A 217 8.21 7.42 1.45
C LEU A 217 7.21 6.34 1.00
N GLN A 218 7.65 5.34 0.24
CA GLN A 218 6.83 4.16 -0.05
C GLN A 218 6.47 3.41 1.25
N ALA A 219 7.48 3.15 2.09
CA ALA A 219 7.28 2.50 3.39
C ALA A 219 6.36 3.33 4.31
N THR A 220 6.54 4.65 4.36
CA THR A 220 5.64 5.59 5.05
C THR A 220 4.18 5.37 4.62
N GLY A 221 3.95 5.32 3.31
CA GLY A 221 2.64 5.03 2.75
C GLY A 221 2.05 3.73 3.28
N ASN A 222 2.83 2.65 3.27
CA ASN A 222 2.41 1.33 3.75
C ASN A 222 2.11 1.32 5.25
N VAL A 223 2.91 2.01 6.06
CA VAL A 223 2.65 2.20 7.49
C VAL A 223 1.31 2.91 7.71
N TYR A 224 1.05 4.00 6.98
CA TYR A 224 -0.21 4.72 7.11
C TYR A 224 -1.43 3.94 6.62
N GLU A 225 -1.30 2.98 5.70
CA GLU A 225 -2.40 2.06 5.38
C GLU A 225 -2.79 1.19 6.59
N HIS A 226 -1.80 0.71 7.34
CA HIS A 226 -2.01 -0.07 8.55
C HIS A 226 -2.66 0.78 9.66
N VAL A 227 -2.18 2.02 9.84
CA VAL A 227 -2.78 3.00 10.77
C VAL A 227 -4.22 3.29 10.39
N GLY A 228 -4.48 3.59 9.12
CA GLY A 228 -5.81 3.86 8.59
C GLY A 228 -6.76 2.68 8.80
N TYR A 229 -6.29 1.46 8.54
CA TYR A 229 -7.06 0.25 8.83
C TYR A 229 -7.35 0.10 10.33
N GLY A 230 -6.34 0.25 11.18
CA GLY A 230 -6.47 0.14 12.64
C GLY A 230 -7.47 1.15 13.21
N TYR A 231 -7.36 2.43 12.86
CA TYR A 231 -8.33 3.45 13.30
C TYR A 231 -9.76 3.16 12.81
N SER A 232 -9.92 2.64 11.59
CA SER A 232 -11.24 2.27 11.06
C SER A 232 -11.86 1.15 11.89
N LYS A 233 -11.11 0.07 12.16
CA LYS A 233 -11.57 -1.03 13.04
C LYS A 233 -11.73 -0.61 14.51
N GLY A 234 -11.04 0.46 14.93
CA GLY A 234 -11.18 1.08 16.25
C GLY A 234 -12.30 2.13 16.37
N ILE A 235 -13.13 2.30 15.33
CA ILE A 235 -14.22 3.29 15.24
C ILE A 235 -13.71 4.72 15.50
N ARG A 236 -12.60 5.06 14.84
CA ARG A 236 -12.00 6.40 14.80
C ARG A 236 -11.91 6.86 13.35
N TYR A 237 -13.07 6.93 12.69
CA TYR A 237 -13.14 7.15 11.25
C TYR A 237 -12.48 8.45 10.78
N ALA A 238 -12.55 9.55 11.54
CA ALA A 238 -11.85 10.79 11.21
C ALA A 238 -10.31 10.60 11.16
N LEU A 239 -9.74 9.94 12.17
CA LEU A 239 -8.30 9.63 12.21
C LEU A 239 -7.90 8.61 11.14
N SER A 240 -8.78 7.64 10.86
CA SER A 240 -8.58 6.70 9.74
C SER A 240 -8.51 7.45 8.41
N ALA A 241 -9.43 8.38 8.16
CA ALA A 241 -9.41 9.19 6.96
C ALA A 241 -8.13 10.01 6.83
N GLN A 242 -7.67 10.62 7.92
CA GLN A 242 -6.39 11.34 7.95
C GLN A 242 -5.22 10.42 7.59
N ALA A 243 -5.11 9.25 8.21
CA ALA A 243 -4.04 8.29 7.92
C ALA A 243 -4.08 7.83 6.46
N TRP A 244 -5.27 7.54 5.92
CA TRP A 244 -5.43 7.20 4.50
C TRP A 244 -5.02 8.35 3.56
N LYS A 245 -5.30 9.62 3.92
CA LYS A 245 -4.79 10.79 3.19
C LYS A 245 -3.27 10.89 3.24
N SER A 246 -2.65 10.73 4.41
CA SER A 246 -1.19 10.73 4.54
C SER A 246 -0.52 9.59 3.76
N ALA A 247 -1.17 8.42 3.70
CA ALA A 247 -0.73 7.33 2.82
C ALA A 247 -0.79 7.75 1.34
N ALA A 248 -1.87 8.40 0.91
CA ALA A 248 -2.04 8.86 -0.47
C ALA A 248 -1.03 9.95 -0.84
N GLU A 249 -0.79 10.92 0.04
CA GLU A 249 0.21 11.97 -0.13
C GLU A 249 1.62 11.39 -0.32
N SER A 250 1.94 10.32 0.41
CA SER A 250 3.22 9.60 0.28
C SER A 250 3.35 8.96 -1.11
N SER A 251 2.33 8.23 -1.58
CA SER A 251 2.33 7.65 -2.94
C SER A 251 2.37 8.71 -4.04
N SER A 252 1.64 9.80 -3.87
CA SER A 252 1.63 10.92 -4.82
C SER A 252 3.00 11.57 -4.92
N THR A 253 3.68 11.75 -3.77
CA THR A 253 5.06 12.24 -3.72
C THR A 253 6.03 11.28 -4.41
N VAL A 254 5.91 9.98 -4.18
CA VAL A 254 6.70 8.94 -4.86
C VAL A 254 6.49 9.01 -6.37
N LEU A 255 5.24 9.05 -6.83
CA LEU A 255 4.88 9.18 -8.25
C LEU A 255 5.53 10.41 -8.89
N LYS A 256 5.39 11.59 -8.25
CA LYS A 256 5.96 12.85 -8.75
C LYS A 256 7.48 12.81 -8.88
N ASN A 257 8.16 12.06 -8.01
CA ASN A 257 9.62 11.99 -7.96
C ASN A 257 10.20 10.77 -8.70
N SER A 258 9.37 9.99 -9.37
CA SER A 258 9.77 8.81 -10.15
C SER A 258 9.36 8.93 -11.64
N PRO A 259 9.73 10.02 -12.35
CA PRO A 259 9.30 10.24 -13.75
C PRO A 259 9.85 9.20 -14.73
N ASP A 260 10.97 8.57 -14.39
CA ASP A 260 11.65 7.55 -15.21
C ASP A 260 11.27 6.12 -14.81
N ALA A 261 10.31 5.95 -13.89
CA ALA A 261 9.84 4.62 -13.50
C ALA A 261 9.14 3.91 -14.67
N ALA A 262 9.17 2.58 -14.64
CA ALA A 262 8.45 1.78 -15.63
C ALA A 262 6.96 2.14 -15.64
N PRO A 263 6.28 2.10 -16.81
CA PRO A 263 4.86 2.45 -16.92
C PRO A 263 3.97 1.72 -15.90
N GLU A 264 4.26 0.44 -15.63
CA GLU A 264 3.52 -0.38 -14.67
C GLU A 264 3.69 0.14 -13.23
N ALA A 265 4.86 0.66 -12.87
CA ALA A 265 5.12 1.25 -11.57
C ALA A 265 4.41 2.61 -11.42
N ILE A 266 4.43 3.45 -12.47
CA ILE A 266 3.68 4.71 -12.52
C ILE A 266 2.19 4.43 -12.33
N GLU A 267 1.65 3.47 -13.07
CA GLU A 267 0.26 3.03 -12.98
C GLU A 267 -0.06 2.50 -11.57
N HIS A 268 0.81 1.66 -11.00
CA HIS A 268 0.67 1.18 -9.63
C HIS A 268 0.56 2.32 -8.62
N TYR A 269 1.48 3.30 -8.63
CA TYR A 269 1.42 4.42 -7.67
C TYR A 269 0.19 5.32 -7.87
N ARG A 270 -0.25 5.51 -9.12
CA ARG A 270 -1.51 6.22 -9.42
C ARG A 270 -2.69 5.52 -8.77
N TYR A 271 -2.86 4.22 -9.01
CA TYR A 271 -3.97 3.46 -8.43
C TYR A 271 -3.87 3.35 -6.91
N GLN A 272 -2.66 3.24 -6.37
CA GLN A 272 -2.43 3.24 -4.92
C GLN A 272 -2.86 4.56 -4.28
N THR A 273 -2.47 5.69 -4.87
CA THR A 273 -2.90 7.03 -4.44
C THR A 273 -4.42 7.14 -4.47
N ALA A 274 -5.06 6.75 -5.58
CA ALA A 274 -6.51 6.76 -5.72
C ALA A 274 -7.18 5.89 -4.65
N THR A 275 -6.72 4.66 -4.48
CA THR A 275 -7.31 3.71 -3.54
C THR A 275 -7.26 4.24 -2.10
N ARG A 276 -6.13 4.83 -1.71
CA ARG A 276 -5.95 5.45 -0.39
C ARG A 276 -6.88 6.65 -0.21
N LEU A 277 -7.01 7.55 -1.20
CA LEU A 277 -7.96 8.66 -1.16
C LEU A 277 -9.43 8.18 -1.10
N HIS A 278 -9.79 7.16 -1.88
CA HIS A 278 -11.12 6.56 -1.82
C HIS A 278 -11.43 6.02 -0.41
N ARG A 279 -10.48 5.33 0.23
CA ARG A 279 -10.65 4.87 1.63
C ARG A 279 -10.76 6.01 2.62
N ALA A 280 -10.03 7.11 2.40
CA ALA A 280 -10.18 8.31 3.21
C ALA A 280 -11.60 8.89 3.07
N SER A 281 -12.08 9.05 1.84
CA SER A 281 -13.44 9.52 1.52
C SER A 281 -14.51 8.65 2.18
N TYR A 282 -14.39 7.31 2.07
CA TYR A 282 -15.29 6.37 2.73
C TYR A 282 -15.35 6.59 4.26
N ASN A 283 -14.20 6.75 4.92
CA ASN A 283 -14.18 6.99 6.37
C ASN A 283 -14.72 8.38 6.75
N LEU A 284 -14.55 9.41 5.92
CA LEU A 284 -15.18 10.72 6.12
C LEU A 284 -16.71 10.64 6.03
N LEU A 285 -17.22 9.85 5.08
CA LEU A 285 -18.65 9.61 4.94
C LEU A 285 -19.22 8.90 6.19
N LEU A 286 -18.47 7.95 6.77
CA LEU A 286 -18.84 7.35 8.07
C LEU A 286 -18.84 8.34 9.25
N THR A 287 -18.11 9.46 9.14
CA THR A 287 -18.19 10.57 10.11
C THR A 287 -19.31 11.57 9.85
N LYS A 288 -20.11 11.37 8.80
CA LYS A 288 -21.14 12.33 8.33
C LYS A 288 -20.54 13.65 7.84
N ASP A 289 -19.30 13.64 7.37
CA ASP A 289 -18.63 14.79 6.74
C ASP A 289 -18.69 14.61 5.21
N GLU A 290 -19.86 14.88 4.64
CA GLU A 290 -20.18 14.59 3.23
C GLU A 290 -19.38 15.47 2.26
N GLU A 291 -19.17 16.74 2.60
CA GLU A 291 -18.39 17.67 1.78
C GLU A 291 -16.92 17.24 1.69
N ALA A 292 -16.27 16.95 2.83
CA ALA A 292 -14.89 16.47 2.80
C ALA A 292 -14.79 15.10 2.14
N ALA A 293 -15.79 14.22 2.31
CA ALA A 293 -15.85 12.95 1.62
C ALA A 293 -15.91 13.14 0.10
N LYS A 294 -16.79 14.02 -0.39
CA LYS A 294 -16.92 14.36 -1.82
C LYS A 294 -15.61 14.91 -2.38
N GLU A 295 -15.02 15.91 -1.73
CA GLU A 295 -13.75 16.51 -2.17
C GLU A 295 -12.64 15.44 -2.25
N THR A 296 -12.54 14.59 -1.24
CA THR A 296 -11.53 13.53 -1.20
C THR A 296 -11.78 12.47 -2.29
N LEU A 297 -13.03 12.15 -2.60
CA LEU A 297 -13.37 11.26 -3.71
C LEU A 297 -13.00 11.89 -5.05
N GLU A 298 -13.29 13.17 -5.26
CA GLU A 298 -12.93 13.89 -6.48
C GLU A 298 -11.41 13.88 -6.69
N GLN A 299 -10.63 14.14 -5.62
CA GLN A 299 -9.17 14.00 -5.64
C GLN A 299 -8.74 12.57 -6.02
N SER A 300 -9.39 11.54 -5.47
CA SER A 300 -9.13 10.15 -5.84
C SER A 300 -9.33 9.91 -7.34
N GLN A 301 -10.34 10.53 -7.96
CA GLN A 301 -10.66 10.30 -9.36
C GLN A 301 -9.61 10.87 -10.32
N LEU A 302 -8.88 11.91 -9.92
CA LEU A 302 -7.78 12.49 -10.71
C LEU A 302 -6.67 11.48 -11.03
N PHE A 303 -6.53 10.41 -10.24
CA PHE A 303 -5.47 9.42 -10.42
C PHE A 303 -5.88 8.22 -11.28
N VAL A 304 -7.17 7.95 -11.45
CA VAL A 304 -7.72 6.77 -12.19
C VAL A 304 -8.20 7.10 -13.60
N ASP A 305 -7.88 8.31 -14.06
CA ASP A 305 -8.24 8.95 -15.34
C ASP A 305 -8.53 7.99 -16.50
N GLU A 306 -9.81 7.67 -16.64
CA GLU A 306 -10.45 7.37 -17.90
C GLU A 306 -11.76 8.18 -17.88
N LYS A 307 -12.20 8.70 -19.03
CA LYS A 307 -13.51 9.33 -19.24
C LYS A 307 -14.65 8.34 -18.91
N GLN A 308 -14.84 7.99 -17.64
CA GLN A 308 -15.63 6.85 -17.18
C GLN A 308 -17.03 7.31 -16.76
N LEU A 309 -17.98 6.88 -17.58
CA LEU A 309 -19.43 6.89 -17.37
C LEU A 309 -19.80 6.72 -15.88
N GLY A 310 -20.57 7.67 -15.35
CA GLY A 310 -21.26 7.52 -14.05
C GLY A 310 -20.64 8.25 -12.86
N ILE A 311 -19.42 8.77 -12.93
CA ILE A 311 -18.79 9.51 -11.82
C ILE A 311 -19.54 10.82 -11.52
N GLU A 312 -19.99 11.53 -12.55
CA GLU A 312 -20.82 12.73 -12.38
C GLU A 312 -22.11 12.45 -11.59
N LYS A 313 -22.64 11.21 -11.62
CA LYS A 313 -23.81 10.86 -10.82
C LYS A 313 -23.50 10.89 -9.33
N ILE A 314 -22.31 10.45 -8.92
CA ILE A 314 -21.91 10.44 -7.51
C ILE A 314 -21.77 11.86 -6.98
N THR A 315 -21.05 12.71 -7.70
CA THR A 315 -20.76 14.08 -7.25
C THR A 315 -21.98 15.01 -7.31
N LYS A 316 -22.92 14.78 -8.25
CA LYS A 316 -24.18 15.53 -8.33
C LYS A 316 -25.24 15.04 -7.34
N SER A 317 -25.30 13.73 -7.04
CA SER A 317 -26.32 13.18 -6.12
C SER A 317 -26.22 13.71 -4.69
N SER A 318 -25.03 14.15 -4.25
CA SER A 318 -24.84 14.72 -2.92
C SER A 318 -25.48 16.11 -2.75
N GLU A 319 -25.72 16.83 -3.84
CA GLU A 319 -26.37 18.15 -3.80
C GLU A 319 -27.89 18.02 -3.60
N ASP A 320 -28.46 16.83 -3.87
CA ASP A 320 -29.91 16.58 -3.87
C ASP A 320 -30.38 15.56 -2.81
N SER A 321 -29.50 14.95 -1.99
CA SER A 321 -29.90 13.85 -1.09
C SER A 321 -30.13 14.26 0.37
N GLU A 322 -31.40 14.35 0.79
CA GLU A 322 -31.83 14.16 2.18
C GLU A 322 -31.67 12.69 2.59
N LEU A 323 -30.45 12.20 2.85
CA LEU A 323 -30.27 10.81 3.29
C LEU A 323 -29.18 10.66 4.36
N ILE A 324 -29.47 9.80 5.35
CA ILE A 324 -28.62 9.30 6.44
C ILE A 324 -28.73 10.07 7.78
N THR A 325 -29.94 10.05 8.38
CA THR A 325 -30.12 10.22 9.83
C THR A 325 -30.28 8.91 10.61
N SER A 326 -30.20 7.74 9.96
CA SER A 326 -30.39 6.44 10.62
C SER A 326 -29.13 5.57 10.63
N TYR A 327 -28.11 6.03 11.35
CA TYR A 327 -27.09 5.21 12.03
C TYR A 327 -26.62 5.99 13.27
#